data_AF-A0A3C1JSJ4-F1
#
_entry.id   AF-A0A3C1JSJ4-F1
#
_cell.length_a   1.000
_cell.length_b   1.000
_cell.length_c   1.000
_cell.angle_alpha   90.00
_cell.angle_beta   90.00
_cell.angle_gamma   90.00
#
_symmetry.space_group_name_H-M   'P 1'
#
loop_
_entity.id
_entity.type
_entity.pdbx_description
1 polymer ?
#
loop_
_entity_poly.entity_id
_entity_poly.type
_entity_poly.pdbx_seq_one_letter_code
_entity_poly.pdbx_strand_id
1 'polypeptide(L)'
;MQANMFLAAERADLGRPGVALAVARTDPHRASGAPIASTEVRSHDGTGTHTQFSALNGVGWQFGRIGPARFADGVHTMVAGDPNPRTISNVVVAYENTSIPAEKASAMLYVWGQFLTHEIEFAKSGTEDGSVFSPAGDPVLATGTMIPMTRLAVDTSTPPAAPGGASRPMTPPPGGNPGPASGANPPPRR
;
A
#
# COMPACT_ATOMS: atom_id res chain seq x y z
N MET A 1 -22.49 -38.57 26.70
CA MET A 1 -21.80 -37.73 27.72
C MET A 1 -21.72 -36.31 27.18
N GLN A 2 -22.38 -35.37 27.86
CA GLN A 2 -22.36 -33.92 27.63
C GLN A 2 -21.24 -33.26 28.45
N ALA A 3 -20.74 -32.10 27.99
CA ALA A 3 -20.62 -30.79 28.68
C ALA A 3 -19.80 -29.83 27.77
N ASN A 4 -20.26 -28.64 27.32
CA ASN A 4 -20.47 -27.35 28.02
C ASN A 4 -19.24 -26.86 28.82
N MET A 5 -18.88 -25.59 28.99
CA MET A 5 -19.13 -24.24 28.43
C MET A 5 -18.11 -23.32 29.16
N PHE A 6 -17.64 -22.26 28.48
CA PHE A 6 -17.33 -20.88 28.93
C PHE A 6 -16.95 -20.50 30.40
N LEU A 7 -15.90 -19.67 30.48
CA LEU A 7 -15.73 -18.40 31.21
C LEU A 7 -15.44 -18.37 32.74
N ALA A 8 -14.31 -17.74 33.11
CA ALA A 8 -14.20 -16.92 34.32
C ALA A 8 -13.15 -15.80 34.11
N ALA A 9 -13.48 -14.61 34.59
CA ALA A 9 -12.76 -13.35 34.46
C ALA A 9 -12.33 -12.85 35.85
N GLU A 10 -11.22 -12.12 35.95
CA GLU A 10 -11.00 -11.12 37.02
C GLU A 10 -9.77 -10.26 36.67
N ARG A 11 -9.94 -9.00 36.22
CA ARG A 11 -9.87 -7.74 36.98
C ARG A 11 -8.58 -7.59 37.82
N ALA A 12 -7.67 -6.76 37.29
CA ALA A 12 -6.51 -6.25 38.01
C ALA A 12 -6.95 -5.13 38.98
N ASP A 13 -6.59 -5.30 40.26
CA ASP A 13 -6.72 -4.32 41.33
C ASP A 13 -5.42 -3.49 41.48
N LEU A 14 -5.61 -2.28 41.96
CA LEU A 14 -4.72 -1.12 42.01
C LEU A 14 -3.72 -1.19 43.18
N GLY A 15 -2.47 -0.77 42.91
CA GLY A 15 -1.67 0.09 43.80
C GLY A 15 -0.99 -0.50 45.05
N ARG A 16 0.35 -0.63 45.01
CA ARG A 16 1.36 -0.10 45.97
C ARG A 16 2.76 -0.74 45.75
N PRO A 17 3.87 -0.07 46.13
CA PRO A 17 5.22 -0.40 45.67
C PRO A 17 5.87 -1.51 46.52
N GLY A 18 6.22 -2.62 45.89
CA GLY A 18 7.01 -3.70 46.50
C GLY A 18 8.44 -3.68 46.00
N VAL A 19 9.39 -3.50 46.92
CA VAL A 19 10.83 -3.54 46.68
C VAL A 19 11.22 -4.92 46.14
N ALA A 20 11.61 -5.01 44.87
CA ALA A 20 12.15 -6.23 44.30
C ALA A 20 13.63 -6.37 44.69
N LEU A 21 13.90 -7.27 45.64
CA LEU A 21 15.24 -7.70 46.00
C LEU A 21 15.87 -8.45 44.81
N ALA A 22 16.85 -7.83 44.15
CA ALA A 22 17.57 -8.43 43.04
C ALA A 22 18.51 -9.54 43.54
N VAL A 23 18.17 -10.81 43.29
CA VAL A 23 19.12 -11.92 43.38
C VAL A 23 19.95 -11.92 42.09
N ALA A 24 21.19 -11.45 42.19
CA ALA A 24 22.14 -11.48 41.07
C ALA A 24 22.52 -12.93 40.75
N ARG A 25 21.97 -13.48 39.67
CA ARG A 25 22.57 -14.62 38.98
C ARG A 25 23.66 -14.05 38.07
N THR A 26 24.92 -14.29 38.41
CA THR A 26 26.07 -13.90 37.59
C THR A 26 26.22 -14.90 36.45
N ASP A 27 25.61 -14.61 35.30
CA ASP A 27 25.92 -15.29 34.04
C ASP A 27 27.27 -14.78 33.50
N PRO A 28 28.30 -15.65 33.35
CA PRO A 28 29.63 -15.25 32.89
C PRO A 28 29.69 -14.91 31.39
N HIS A 29 28.56 -14.98 30.66
CA HIS A 29 28.43 -14.54 29.27
C HIS A 29 27.75 -13.18 29.11
N ARG A 30 27.46 -12.46 30.19
CA ARG A 30 27.01 -11.06 30.09
C ARG A 30 28.18 -10.19 29.65
N ALA A 31 28.35 -10.12 28.34
CA ALA A 31 29.24 -9.18 27.68
C ALA A 31 29.08 -7.79 28.30
N SER A 32 30.22 -7.16 28.53
CA SER A 32 30.45 -5.76 28.91
C SER A 32 29.25 -4.86 28.57
N GLY A 33 28.79 -4.08 29.55
CA GLY A 33 27.73 -3.07 29.42
C GLY A 33 28.13 -1.88 28.55
N ALA A 34 28.64 -2.15 27.35
CA ALA A 34 28.71 -1.17 26.29
C ALA A 34 27.26 -0.76 25.96
N PRO A 35 26.93 0.54 25.94
CA PRO A 35 25.63 0.97 25.47
C PRO A 35 25.45 0.40 24.07
N ILE A 36 24.36 -0.35 23.85
CA ILE A 36 23.91 -0.67 22.50
C ILE A 36 23.75 0.69 21.84
N ALA A 37 24.57 1.01 20.84
CA ALA A 37 24.42 2.24 20.07
C ALA A 37 22.93 2.35 19.72
N SER A 38 22.31 3.51 19.96
CA SER A 38 20.93 3.73 19.58
C SER A 38 20.88 3.63 18.06
N THR A 39 20.54 2.45 17.55
CA THR A 39 20.28 2.27 16.13
C THR A 39 19.05 3.12 15.82
N GLU A 40 19.22 4.08 14.93
CA GLU A 40 18.10 4.85 14.41
C GLU A 40 17.07 3.88 13.83
N VAL A 41 15.87 3.88 14.40
CA VAL A 41 14.75 3.08 13.88
C VAL A 41 14.12 3.86 12.74
N ARG A 42 14.10 3.26 11.54
CA ARG A 42 13.46 3.88 10.37
C ARG A 42 11.95 3.93 10.56
N SER A 43 11.33 5.00 10.05
CA SER A 43 9.88 5.06 9.99
C SER A 43 9.31 3.96 9.10
N HIS A 44 8.19 3.38 9.52
CA HIS A 44 7.46 2.37 8.76
C HIS A 44 6.75 2.95 7.54
N ASP A 45 6.46 4.25 7.53
CA ASP A 45 5.79 4.95 6.42
C ASP A 45 6.77 5.66 5.48
N GLY A 46 8.08 5.49 5.69
CA GLY A 46 9.13 6.09 4.87
C GLY A 46 9.42 7.57 5.16
N THR A 47 8.71 8.21 6.09
CA THR A 47 8.98 9.61 6.49
C THR A 47 10.30 9.73 7.26
N GLY A 48 10.87 10.94 7.27
CA GLY A 48 12.11 11.25 7.98
C GLY A 48 13.38 10.70 7.34
N THR A 49 13.28 10.09 6.15
CA THR A 49 14.44 9.54 5.42
C THR A 49 15.26 10.61 4.71
N HIS A 50 14.68 11.79 4.44
CA HIS A 50 15.36 12.92 3.83
C HIS A 50 15.45 14.10 4.81
N THR A 51 16.66 14.62 5.06
CA THR A 51 16.96 15.62 6.10
C THR A 51 16.28 16.98 5.89
N GLN A 52 15.94 17.31 4.64
CA GLN A 52 15.27 18.58 4.29
C GLN A 52 13.80 18.42 3.93
N PHE A 53 13.37 17.22 3.55
CA PHE A 53 12.02 16.98 3.01
C PHE A 53 11.46 15.71 3.65
N SER A 54 11.01 15.83 4.89
CA SER A 54 10.63 14.67 5.72
C SER A 54 9.51 13.81 5.14
N ALA A 55 8.66 14.34 4.24
CA ALA A 55 7.60 13.59 3.57
C ALA A 55 8.03 12.94 2.24
N LEU A 56 9.21 13.25 1.70
CA LEU A 56 9.67 12.76 0.41
C LEU A 56 9.80 11.24 0.42
N ASN A 57 9.25 10.57 -0.60
CA ASN A 57 9.22 9.11 -0.74
C ASN A 57 8.47 8.37 0.39
N GLY A 58 7.78 9.10 1.27
CA GLY A 58 6.85 8.53 2.21
C GLY A 58 5.62 7.97 1.49
N VAL A 59 4.94 7.07 2.19
CA VAL A 59 3.59 6.62 1.86
C VAL A 59 2.68 7.85 1.69
N GLY A 60 1.84 7.87 0.63
CA GLY A 60 1.00 9.04 0.32
C GLY A 60 1.62 10.04 -0.67
N TRP A 61 2.95 10.01 -0.86
CA TRP A 61 3.63 10.94 -1.77
C TRP A 61 3.31 10.64 -3.25
N GLN A 62 3.35 11.68 -4.07
CA GLN A 62 3.09 11.59 -5.51
C GLN A 62 4.26 10.92 -6.26
N PHE A 63 3.96 10.24 -7.38
CA PHE A 63 5.00 9.71 -8.24
C PHE A 63 5.82 10.82 -8.91
N GLY A 64 7.15 10.64 -8.89
CA GLY A 64 8.04 11.44 -9.71
C GLY A 64 7.74 11.25 -11.20
N ARG A 65 7.82 12.35 -11.97
CA ARG A 65 7.68 12.33 -13.42
C ARG A 65 9.02 12.66 -14.08
N ILE A 66 9.45 11.84 -15.02
CA ILE A 66 10.67 12.09 -15.82
C ILE A 66 10.39 13.08 -16.97
N GLY A 67 9.13 13.21 -17.38
CA GLY A 67 8.67 14.16 -18.41
C GLY A 67 7.27 14.70 -18.14
N PRO A 68 6.77 15.63 -18.97
CA PRO A 68 5.45 16.21 -18.80
C PRO A 68 4.35 15.15 -18.96
N ALA A 69 3.26 15.29 -18.21
CA ALA A 69 2.08 14.45 -18.37
C ALA A 69 1.34 14.78 -19.67
N ARG A 70 0.83 13.76 -20.37
CA ARG A 70 0.05 13.91 -21.61
C ARG A 70 -1.44 13.67 -21.33
N PHE A 71 -2.19 14.74 -21.16
CA PHE A 71 -3.65 14.76 -21.06
C PHE A 71 -4.23 15.69 -22.13
N ALA A 72 -5.44 15.41 -22.61
CA ALA A 72 -6.09 16.20 -23.66
C ALA A 72 -6.35 17.65 -23.23
N ASP A 73 -6.65 17.86 -21.95
CA ASP A 73 -6.84 19.16 -21.30
C ASP A 73 -5.57 19.67 -20.59
N GLY A 74 -4.46 18.93 -20.68
CA GLY A 74 -3.23 19.19 -19.94
C GLY A 74 -3.32 18.94 -18.43
N VAL A 75 -4.44 18.43 -17.90
CA VAL A 75 -4.67 18.25 -16.46
C VAL A 75 -4.96 16.79 -16.10
N HIS A 76 -6.03 16.22 -16.64
CA HIS A 76 -6.51 14.88 -16.24
C HIS A 76 -7.39 14.20 -17.29
N THR A 77 -7.86 14.89 -18.33
CA THR A 77 -8.69 14.29 -19.38
C THR A 77 -7.84 13.34 -20.23
N MET A 78 -8.26 12.08 -20.33
CA MET A 78 -7.57 11.08 -21.14
C MET A 78 -7.55 11.48 -22.63
N VAL A 79 -6.46 11.18 -23.31
CA VAL A 79 -6.36 11.41 -24.75
C VAL A 79 -7.31 10.44 -25.49
N ALA A 80 -8.10 10.99 -26.41
CA ALA A 80 -8.97 10.22 -27.29
C ALA A 80 -8.32 9.97 -28.66
N GLY A 81 -8.80 8.96 -29.38
CA GLY A 81 -8.36 8.63 -30.74
C GLY A 81 -7.11 7.75 -30.83
N ASP A 82 -6.46 7.45 -29.70
CA ASP A 82 -5.40 6.43 -29.65
C ASP A 82 -6.01 5.02 -29.84
N PRO A 83 -5.24 4.03 -30.37
CA PRO A 83 -5.77 2.69 -30.62
C PRO A 83 -6.31 2.04 -29.34
N ASN A 84 -7.39 1.27 -29.49
CA ASN A 84 -7.99 0.55 -28.38
C ASN A 84 -6.94 -0.37 -27.68
N PRO A 85 -6.77 -0.31 -26.35
CA PRO A 85 -5.77 -1.10 -25.63
C PRO A 85 -5.91 -2.61 -25.83
N ARG A 86 -7.14 -3.13 -25.97
CA ARG A 86 -7.39 -4.54 -26.28
C ARG A 86 -6.96 -4.89 -27.69
N THR A 87 -7.16 -4.00 -28.66
CA THR A 87 -6.60 -4.18 -30.02
C THR A 87 -5.08 -4.28 -29.98
N ILE A 88 -4.40 -3.41 -29.22
CA ILE A 88 -2.94 -3.48 -29.05
C ILE A 88 -2.53 -4.81 -28.40
N SER A 89 -3.22 -5.25 -27.35
CA SER A 89 -2.96 -6.54 -26.71
C SER A 89 -3.10 -7.70 -27.69
N ASN A 90 -4.13 -7.69 -28.55
CA ASN A 90 -4.35 -8.75 -29.53
C ASN A 90 -3.29 -8.78 -30.63
N VAL A 91 -2.76 -7.62 -31.04
CA VAL A 91 -1.80 -7.54 -32.15
C VAL A 91 -0.36 -7.70 -31.69
N VAL A 92 -0.01 -7.20 -30.49
CA VAL A 92 1.37 -7.11 -30.01
C VAL A 92 1.71 -8.18 -28.97
N VAL A 93 0.79 -8.46 -28.05
CA VAL A 93 1.07 -9.30 -26.87
C VAL A 93 0.61 -10.74 -27.08
N ALA A 94 -0.46 -10.95 -27.85
CA ALA A 94 -0.94 -12.29 -28.15
C ALA A 94 0.15 -13.07 -28.89
N TYR A 95 0.80 -13.98 -28.17
CA TYR A 95 1.87 -14.82 -28.68
C TYR A 95 1.58 -16.25 -28.25
N GLU A 96 1.59 -17.17 -29.22
CA GLU A 96 1.20 -18.57 -29.02
C GLU A 96 2.40 -19.50 -28.83
N ASN A 97 3.62 -19.02 -29.02
CA ASN A 97 4.81 -19.85 -28.88
C ASN A 97 5.34 -19.79 -27.45
N THR A 98 5.41 -20.97 -26.82
CA THR A 98 5.84 -21.18 -25.44
C THR A 98 7.35 -21.37 -25.29
N SER A 99 8.13 -20.95 -26.29
CA SER A 99 9.58 -21.07 -26.25
C SER A 99 10.15 -20.48 -24.97
N ILE A 100 10.91 -21.30 -24.23
CA ILE A 100 11.63 -20.87 -23.04
C ILE A 100 12.50 -19.66 -23.42
N PRO A 101 12.50 -18.57 -22.62
CA PRO A 101 13.37 -17.43 -22.86
C PRO A 101 14.81 -17.88 -23.11
N ALA A 102 15.50 -17.23 -24.05
CA ALA A 102 16.89 -17.55 -24.36
C ALA A 102 17.79 -17.34 -23.13
N GLU A 103 17.37 -16.43 -22.27
CA GLU A 103 17.90 -16.18 -20.95
C GLU A 103 17.46 -17.31 -20.02
N LYS A 104 18.41 -18.10 -19.51
CA LYS A 104 18.18 -19.22 -18.58
C LYS A 104 17.78 -18.75 -17.17
N ALA A 105 16.79 -17.85 -17.09
CA ALA A 105 16.24 -17.33 -15.85
C ALA A 105 15.37 -18.40 -15.17
N SER A 106 15.51 -18.52 -13.85
CA SER A 106 14.61 -19.35 -13.06
C SER A 106 13.26 -18.66 -12.87
N ALA A 107 12.19 -19.43 -12.67
CA ALA A 107 10.89 -18.87 -12.27
C ALA A 107 10.99 -18.05 -10.97
N MET A 108 11.97 -18.35 -10.11
CA MET A 108 12.21 -17.56 -8.89
C MET A 108 12.64 -16.11 -9.22
N LEU A 109 13.34 -15.88 -10.33
CA LEU A 109 13.71 -14.51 -10.72
C LEU A 109 12.47 -13.66 -11.00
N TYR A 110 11.45 -14.23 -11.65
CA TYR A 110 10.17 -13.56 -11.89
C TYR A 110 9.44 -13.24 -10.58
N VAL A 111 9.32 -14.24 -9.68
CA VAL A 111 8.62 -14.06 -8.40
C VAL A 111 9.34 -13.05 -7.50
N TRP A 112 10.67 -13.07 -7.47
CA TRP A 112 11.46 -12.09 -6.73
C TRP A 112 11.28 -10.67 -7.27
N GLY A 113 11.18 -10.51 -8.60
CA GLY A 113 10.86 -9.23 -9.22
C GLY A 113 9.52 -8.66 -8.75
N GLN A 114 8.49 -9.49 -8.62
CA GLN A 114 7.19 -9.08 -8.07
C GLN A 114 7.28 -8.70 -6.60
N PHE A 115 8.01 -9.48 -5.79
CA PHE A 115 8.24 -9.15 -4.37
C PHE A 115 8.89 -7.77 -4.22
N LEU A 116 9.96 -7.50 -4.98
CA LEU A 116 10.62 -6.19 -4.95
C LEU A 116 9.70 -5.06 -5.44
N THR A 117 8.93 -5.30 -6.50
CA THR A 117 8.01 -4.29 -7.03
C THR A 117 6.93 -3.95 -6.01
N HIS A 118 6.40 -4.94 -5.29
CA HIS A 118 5.39 -4.75 -4.24
C HIS A 118 5.94 -4.07 -2.99
N GLU A 119 7.23 -4.19 -2.70
CA GLU A 119 7.87 -3.45 -1.62
C GLU A 119 8.15 -2.00 -2.01
N ILE A 120 8.55 -1.78 -3.26
CA ILE A 120 8.91 -0.45 -3.72
C ILE A 120 7.66 0.37 -4.00
N GLU A 121 6.66 -0.18 -4.68
CA GLU A 121 5.60 0.59 -5.34
C GLU A 121 4.22 -0.05 -5.21
N PHE A 122 3.21 0.80 -5.00
CA PHE A 122 1.81 0.45 -5.11
C PHE A 122 1.00 1.69 -5.51
N ALA A 123 0.24 1.58 -6.61
CA ALA A 123 -0.61 2.65 -7.10
C ALA A 123 -2.07 2.38 -6.69
N LYS A 124 -2.66 3.30 -5.92
CA LYS A 124 -4.02 3.15 -5.39
C LYS A 124 -5.05 3.33 -6.52
N SER A 125 -6.04 2.44 -6.60
CA SER A 125 -7.22 2.66 -7.45
C SER A 125 -8.02 3.87 -6.99
N GLY A 126 -8.45 4.67 -7.95
CA GLY A 126 -9.39 5.77 -7.78
C GLY A 126 -10.83 5.30 -8.01
N THR A 127 -11.68 6.26 -8.33
CA THR A 127 -13.13 6.04 -8.54
C THR A 127 -13.57 6.28 -9.97
N GLU A 128 -12.73 6.90 -10.80
CA GLU A 128 -13.05 7.19 -12.19
C GLU A 128 -12.96 5.93 -13.04
N ASP A 129 -13.91 5.76 -13.97
CA ASP A 129 -13.92 4.64 -14.90
C ASP A 129 -12.75 4.74 -15.88
N GLY A 130 -12.09 3.61 -16.11
CA GLY A 130 -11.05 3.44 -17.11
C GLY A 130 -11.33 2.24 -18.03
N SER A 131 -12.56 1.74 -18.03
CA SER A 131 -12.93 0.49 -18.70
C SER A 131 -12.53 0.44 -20.17
N VAL A 132 -12.10 -0.74 -20.59
CA VAL A 132 -11.72 -1.02 -21.98
C VAL A 132 -12.78 -1.91 -22.60
N PHE A 133 -13.15 -1.62 -23.85
CA PHE A 133 -14.15 -2.41 -24.58
C PHE A 133 -13.48 -3.29 -25.62
N SER A 134 -13.92 -4.54 -25.74
CA SER A 134 -13.41 -5.46 -26.73
C SER A 134 -13.79 -5.02 -28.16
N PRO A 135 -12.83 -5.04 -29.12
CA PRO A 135 -13.08 -4.63 -30.49
C PRO A 135 -13.94 -5.65 -31.27
N ALA A 136 -14.41 -5.25 -32.45
CA ALA A 136 -15.00 -6.19 -33.39
C ALA A 136 -13.97 -7.25 -33.83
N GLY A 137 -14.39 -8.53 -33.85
CA GLY A 137 -13.51 -9.63 -34.22
C GLY A 137 -12.43 -9.98 -33.17
N ASP A 138 -12.61 -9.60 -31.90
CA ASP A 138 -11.75 -10.09 -30.82
C ASP A 138 -11.79 -11.63 -30.76
N PRO A 139 -10.63 -12.30 -30.63
CA PRO A 139 -10.57 -13.76 -30.71
C PRO A 139 -11.14 -14.48 -29.49
N VAL A 140 -11.34 -13.78 -28.37
CA VAL A 140 -11.76 -14.38 -27.09
C VAL A 140 -13.07 -13.81 -26.59
N LEU A 141 -13.28 -12.50 -26.76
CA LEU A 141 -14.41 -11.79 -26.20
C LEU A 141 -15.43 -11.39 -27.27
N ALA A 142 -16.72 -11.36 -26.92
CA ALA A 142 -17.73 -10.81 -27.80
C ALA A 142 -17.49 -9.30 -28.01
N THR A 143 -17.80 -8.79 -29.19
CA THR A 143 -17.67 -7.37 -29.51
C THR A 143 -18.41 -6.49 -28.50
N GLY A 144 -17.75 -5.45 -27.99
CA GLY A 144 -18.32 -4.54 -27.01
C GLY A 144 -18.33 -5.07 -25.58
N THR A 145 -17.76 -6.26 -25.31
CA THR A 145 -17.58 -6.73 -23.93
C THR A 145 -16.74 -5.72 -23.16
N MET A 146 -17.27 -5.26 -22.02
CA MET A 146 -16.57 -4.37 -21.10
C MET A 146 -15.57 -5.16 -20.25
N ILE A 147 -14.33 -4.71 -20.23
CA ILE A 147 -13.28 -5.13 -19.30
C ILE A 147 -13.17 -4.03 -18.24
N PRO A 148 -13.71 -4.26 -17.03
CA PRO A 148 -13.79 -3.23 -16.01
C PRO A 148 -12.41 -2.89 -15.46
N MET A 149 -12.09 -1.61 -15.39
CA MET A 149 -10.95 -1.08 -14.64
C MET A 149 -11.21 0.35 -14.21
N THR A 150 -10.49 0.79 -13.18
CA THR A 150 -10.58 2.15 -12.64
C THR A 150 -9.28 2.88 -12.88
N ARG A 151 -9.37 4.21 -13.05
CA ARG A 151 -8.19 5.08 -13.06
C ARG A 151 -7.52 5.09 -11.69
N LEU A 152 -6.25 5.48 -11.65
CA LEU A 152 -5.54 5.65 -10.39
C LEU A 152 -6.09 6.83 -9.58
N ALA A 153 -5.97 6.74 -8.26
CA ALA A 153 -6.29 7.84 -7.36
C ALA A 153 -5.30 8.99 -7.58
N VAL A 154 -5.84 10.21 -7.64
CA VAL A 154 -5.08 11.46 -7.82
C VAL A 154 -5.05 12.19 -6.49
N ASP A 155 -3.91 12.74 -6.12
CA ASP A 155 -3.83 13.68 -5.01
C ASP A 155 -4.34 15.06 -5.44
N THR A 156 -5.47 15.47 -4.85
CA THR A 156 -6.14 16.74 -5.10
C THR A 156 -5.72 17.85 -4.14
N SER A 157 -4.86 17.55 -3.16
CA SER A 157 -4.40 18.52 -2.14
C SER A 157 -3.37 19.52 -2.69
N THR A 158 -2.81 19.25 -3.87
CA THR A 158 -1.88 20.16 -4.55
C THR A 158 -2.64 20.92 -5.65
N PRO A 159 -2.64 22.28 -5.67
CA PRO A 159 -3.15 23.06 -6.79
C PRO A 159 -2.43 22.68 -8.10
N PRO A 160 -3.04 22.84 -9.29
CA PRO A 160 -2.49 22.36 -10.55
C PRO A 160 -1.31 23.24 -11.01
N ALA A 161 -0.15 23.08 -10.37
CA ALA A 161 1.15 23.42 -10.93
C ALA A 161 1.80 22.19 -11.59
N ALA A 162 1.28 20.99 -11.31
CA ALA A 162 1.65 19.73 -11.95
C ALA A 162 0.37 18.91 -12.25
N PRO A 163 0.20 18.38 -13.47
CA PRO A 163 -0.99 17.59 -13.82
C PRO A 163 -1.07 16.29 -13.03
N GLY A 164 -2.20 16.08 -12.33
CA GLY A 164 -2.74 14.79 -11.88
C GLY A 164 -1.72 13.73 -11.43
N GLY A 165 -0.87 14.06 -10.45
CA GLY A 165 0.04 13.09 -9.86
C GLY A 165 -0.73 11.98 -9.16
N ALA A 166 -0.58 10.73 -9.63
CA ALA A 166 -1.07 9.60 -8.86
C ALA A 166 -0.22 9.45 -7.59
N SER A 167 -0.86 9.08 -6.50
CA SER A 167 -0.21 8.94 -5.20
C SER A 167 -0.11 7.51 -4.74
N ARG A 168 0.94 7.25 -3.97
CA ARG A 168 1.03 6.02 -3.17
C ARG A 168 -0.10 6.00 -2.13
N PRO A 169 -0.71 4.86 -1.85
CA PRO A 169 -1.75 4.77 -0.83
C PRO A 169 -1.16 5.01 0.55
N MET A 170 -1.96 5.62 1.43
CA MET A 170 -1.71 5.70 2.87
C MET A 170 -1.94 4.33 3.51
N THR A 171 -0.94 3.76 4.18
CA THR A 171 -1.17 2.65 5.12
C THR A 171 -2.01 3.19 6.28
N PRO A 172 -3.05 2.48 6.74
CA PRO A 172 -3.66 2.81 8.03
C PRO A 172 -2.58 2.61 9.11
N PRO A 173 -2.48 3.50 10.12
CA PRO A 173 -1.61 3.24 11.26
C PRO A 173 -2.00 1.90 11.90
N PRO A 174 -1.04 1.10 12.39
CA PRO A 174 -1.34 -0.15 13.06
C PRO A 174 -2.18 0.14 14.31
N GLY A 175 -3.48 -0.20 14.25
CA GLY A 175 -4.34 -0.44 15.40
C GLY A 175 -4.28 0.60 16.54
N GLY A 176 -4.44 1.89 16.23
CA GLY A 176 -4.82 2.86 17.25
C GLY A 176 -6.30 2.70 17.57
N ASN A 177 -6.63 2.01 18.66
CA ASN A 177 -8.00 1.90 19.16
C ASN A 177 -8.64 3.31 19.21
N PRO A 178 -9.73 3.60 18.48
CA PRO A 178 -10.36 4.89 18.58
C PRO A 178 -10.95 4.98 19.99
N GLY A 179 -10.29 5.76 20.86
CA GLY A 179 -10.84 6.12 22.16
C GLY A 179 -12.24 6.70 21.99
N PRO A 180 -13.14 6.50 22.98
CA PRO A 180 -14.53 6.89 22.85
C PRO A 180 -14.62 8.39 22.51
N ALA A 181 -15.39 8.69 21.47
CA ALA A 181 -15.65 10.05 21.01
C ALA A 181 -16.14 10.89 22.20
N SER A 182 -15.32 11.89 22.58
CA SER A 182 -15.78 12.99 23.42
C SER A 182 -16.89 13.72 22.67
N GLY A 183 -18.11 13.67 23.20
CA GLY A 183 -19.21 14.53 22.76
C GLY A 183 -20.43 13.80 22.21
N ALA A 184 -21.16 13.09 23.07
CA ALA A 184 -22.60 12.91 22.87
C ALA A 184 -23.28 12.99 24.25
N ASN A 185 -24.03 14.06 24.46
CA ASN A 185 -24.86 14.23 25.66
C ASN A 185 -26.02 13.21 25.59
N PRO A 186 -26.26 12.37 26.61
CA PRO A 186 -27.31 11.37 26.54
C PRO A 186 -28.71 12.01 26.54
N PRO A 187 -29.70 11.45 25.82
CA PRO A 187 -31.06 11.96 25.81
C PRO A 187 -31.76 11.80 27.17
N PRO A 188 -32.73 12.67 27.51
CA PRO A 188 -33.41 12.62 28.80
C PRO A 188 -34.21 11.33 28.94
N ARG A 189 -34.01 10.63 30.06
CA ARG A 189 -34.77 9.43 30.42
C ARG A 189 -36.22 9.84 30.71
N ARG A 190 -37.16 9.14 30.08
CA ARG A 190 -38.53 8.97 30.58
C ARG A 190 -38.57 7.72 31.44
#